data_AF-A0A7R9Q1U6-F1
#
_entry.id   AF-A0A7R9Q1U6-F1
#
_cell.length_a   1.000
_cell.length_b   1.000
_cell.length_c   1.000
_cell.angle_alpha   90.00
_cell.angle_beta   90.00
_cell.angle_gamma   90.00
#
_symmetry.space_group_name_H-M   'P 1'
#
loop_
_entity.id
_entity.type
_entity.pdbx_description
1 polymer ?
#
loop_
_entity_poly.entity_id
_entity_poly.type
_entity_poly.pdbx_seq_one_letter_code
_entity_poly.pdbx_strand_id
1 'polypeptide(L)'
;MNKFKYILIFVIIIVFLLYKCSLNSTDYHISTIPAMTDPFRGGHIEDTHMDTNITALNNQSGVRQYRILLWTKYFQSDDWLHLDLKSMGCQFSNCLFSEDRSLVVSADAVFFHWRDTSPWDLPAKSPMAAARGQKWVLYNWEPPQYAPAFRVRPLAEHIDWVMSYRRDSDIYVPYGSVTKCDTKWHNEDLFDNKSGSVAWIVSNCQSPGNRETYVNDLRKHIDIDIYGMCGQHDCPRDGTCLSAIVKKYKFYLSFENSLCKDYVTEKLFKIISYDIIPVVYGSADYSLIMPNNSFINVKDFNTTEDLAKYLKLVSSDKQLYNSYMLWKKSYCPQLTHFKYFCHLCHKLNEDSARKPTNRWNPMTHQIKDEPLTTRQMDTNDGNGLNNQSNVKQYRILLWTKYFQSDDWSHLDLKSIGCQFHNCLLSEDRSLVVSADAVFFHWRDTSPLGLPAKNAAAVTSGQKWVLFNWESPENSPAYNVRHLFNHIDWFINY
;
A
#
# COMPACT_ATOMS: atom_id res chain seq x y z
N MET A 1 -29.47 -38.89 31.13
CA MET A 1 -29.70 -37.62 31.84
C MET A 1 -28.71 -36.48 31.53
N ASN A 2 -27.66 -36.65 30.70
CA ASN A 2 -26.68 -35.58 30.45
C ASN A 2 -26.88 -34.76 29.16
N LYS A 3 -27.63 -35.21 28.15
CA LYS A 3 -27.85 -34.41 26.92
C LYS A 3 -28.82 -33.22 27.12
N PHE A 4 -29.76 -33.32 28.05
CA PHE A 4 -30.73 -32.24 28.32
C PHE A 4 -30.10 -31.05 29.06
N LYS A 5 -29.05 -31.26 29.88
CA LYS A 5 -28.35 -30.18 30.59
C LYS A 5 -27.54 -29.29 29.66
N TYR A 6 -26.91 -29.86 28.63
CA TYR A 6 -26.13 -29.09 27.65
C TYR A 6 -27.02 -28.26 26.72
N ILE A 7 -28.19 -28.78 26.33
CA ILE A 7 -29.16 -28.02 25.53
C ILE A 7 -29.73 -26.85 26.35
N LEU A 8 -30.03 -27.07 27.63
CA LEU A 8 -30.53 -26.00 28.50
C LEU A 8 -29.49 -24.91 28.73
N ILE A 9 -28.21 -25.26 28.93
CA ILE A 9 -27.11 -24.28 29.05
C ILE A 9 -26.90 -23.52 27.73
N PHE A 10 -26.98 -24.19 26.58
CA PHE A 10 -26.81 -23.56 25.27
C PHE A 10 -27.97 -22.59 24.95
N VAL A 11 -29.21 -22.95 25.30
CA VAL A 11 -30.38 -22.07 25.17
C VAL A 11 -30.28 -20.89 26.12
N ILE A 12 -29.82 -21.09 27.37
CA ILE A 12 -29.60 -19.98 28.32
C ILE A 12 -28.53 -19.02 27.81
N ILE A 13 -27.42 -19.52 27.23
CA ILE A 13 -26.36 -18.68 26.65
C ILE A 13 -26.88 -17.90 25.44
N ILE A 14 -27.67 -18.51 24.55
CA ILE A 14 -28.27 -17.83 23.40
C ILE A 14 -29.28 -16.76 23.87
N VAL A 15 -30.12 -17.07 24.86
CA VAL A 15 -31.06 -16.09 25.43
C VAL A 15 -30.30 -14.94 26.11
N PHE A 16 -29.18 -15.20 26.78
CA PHE A 16 -28.33 -14.17 27.40
C PHE A 16 -27.61 -13.31 26.37
N LEU A 17 -27.17 -13.90 25.25
CA LEU A 17 -26.55 -13.18 24.13
C LEU A 17 -27.58 -12.34 23.36
N LEU A 18 -28.79 -12.84 23.15
CA LEU A 18 -29.90 -12.09 22.55
C LEU A 18 -30.40 -10.98 23.48
N TYR A 19 -30.44 -11.20 24.80
CA TYR A 19 -30.77 -10.17 25.78
C TYR A 19 -29.70 -9.07 25.86
N LYS A 20 -28.40 -9.41 25.74
CA LYS A 20 -27.32 -8.42 25.58
C LYS A 20 -27.37 -7.68 24.25
N CYS A 21 -27.86 -8.31 23.18
CA CYS A 21 -28.06 -7.67 21.89
C CYS A 21 -29.26 -6.69 21.92
N SER A 22 -30.29 -7.00 22.72
CA SER A 22 -31.48 -6.17 22.91
C SER A 22 -31.30 -4.99 23.88
N LEU A 23 -30.27 -5.01 24.74
CA LEU A 23 -29.94 -3.91 25.66
C LEU A 23 -28.92 -2.91 25.10
N ASN A 24 -28.34 -3.18 23.92
CA ASN A 24 -27.48 -2.24 23.21
C ASN A 24 -28.21 -1.47 22.08
N SER A 25 -29.54 -1.57 22.02
CA SER A 25 -30.38 -0.73 21.15
C SER A 25 -31.21 0.25 22.00
N THR A 26 -30.54 1.20 22.64
CA THR A 26 -31.19 2.43 23.11
C THR A 26 -30.37 3.62 22.65
N ASP A 27 -30.90 4.27 21.62
CA ASP A 27 -30.81 5.69 21.27
C ASP A 27 -29.45 6.38 21.42
N TYR A 28 -28.61 6.25 20.40
CA TYR A 28 -27.79 7.40 20.02
C TYR A 28 -28.64 8.36 19.20
N HIS A 29 -29.25 9.32 19.89
CA HIS A 29 -29.71 10.55 19.30
C HIS A 29 -28.56 11.19 18.51
N ILE A 30 -28.67 11.16 17.18
CA ILE A 30 -27.88 12.00 16.29
C ILE A 30 -28.39 13.42 16.53
N SER A 31 -27.72 14.13 17.44
CA SER A 31 -27.80 15.58 17.52
C SER A 31 -26.94 16.14 16.40
N THR A 32 -27.63 16.70 15.41
CA THR A 32 -27.09 17.59 14.39
C THR A 32 -26.29 18.73 15.03
N ILE A 33 -24.99 18.80 14.76
CA ILE A 33 -24.10 19.94 15.10
C ILE A 33 -23.19 20.20 13.88
N PRO A 34 -22.89 21.46 13.55
CA PRO A 34 -22.66 21.91 12.18
C PRO A 34 -21.22 21.68 11.68
N ALA A 35 -21.12 21.53 10.36
CA ALA A 35 -19.88 21.52 9.62
C ALA A 35 -19.09 22.83 9.86
N MET A 36 -17.88 22.71 10.42
CA MET A 36 -16.89 23.78 10.33
C MET A 36 -16.26 23.78 8.94
N THR A 37 -16.25 24.98 8.38
CA THR A 37 -15.98 25.38 7.01
C THR A 37 -14.55 25.12 6.55
N ASP A 38 -14.43 24.40 5.43
CA ASP A 38 -13.33 24.49 4.48
C ASP A 38 -13.35 25.90 3.83
N PRO A 39 -12.22 26.65 3.79
CA PRO A 39 -12.20 28.00 3.23
C PRO A 39 -12.44 28.09 1.71
N PHE A 40 -12.70 26.98 1.00
CA PHE A 40 -12.97 26.99 -0.44
C PHE A 40 -14.41 26.65 -0.86
N ARG A 41 -15.39 26.59 0.06
CA ARG A 41 -16.79 26.29 -0.28
C ARG A 41 -17.67 27.55 -0.31
N GLY A 42 -17.76 28.19 -1.47
CA GLY A 42 -18.72 29.26 -1.73
C GLY A 42 -20.09 28.73 -2.18
N GLY A 43 -21.15 29.16 -1.50
CA GLY A 43 -22.53 29.26 -2.02
C GLY A 43 -23.46 28.06 -1.82
N HIS A 44 -24.35 28.15 -0.82
CA HIS A 44 -25.56 27.33 -0.71
C HIS A 44 -26.55 27.69 -1.85
N ILE A 45 -27.11 26.67 -2.52
CA ILE A 45 -28.34 26.76 -3.32
C ILE A 45 -29.32 25.76 -2.69
N GLU A 46 -30.52 26.25 -2.40
CA GLU A 46 -31.61 25.51 -1.73
C GLU A 46 -32.10 24.30 -2.53
N ASP A 47 -32.52 23.27 -1.78
CA ASP A 47 -33.15 22.06 -2.27
C ASP A 47 -34.43 22.36 -3.05
N THR A 48 -34.45 21.97 -4.31
CA THR A 48 -35.69 21.72 -5.05
C THR A 48 -35.65 20.29 -5.57
N HIS A 49 -36.59 19.48 -5.08
CA HIS A 49 -36.92 18.19 -5.70
C HIS A 49 -37.21 18.41 -7.19
N MET A 50 -36.41 17.80 -8.05
CA MET A 50 -36.72 17.72 -9.48
C MET A 50 -36.50 16.29 -9.98
N ASP A 51 -37.54 15.48 -9.80
CA ASP A 51 -37.73 14.29 -10.61
C ASP A 51 -37.96 14.69 -12.08
N THR A 52 -37.39 13.88 -12.98
CA THR A 52 -37.68 13.77 -14.42
C THR A 52 -37.27 14.93 -15.34
N ASN A 53 -36.11 14.78 -16.00
CA ASN A 53 -35.94 14.81 -17.47
C ASN A 53 -34.44 14.88 -17.86
N ILE A 54 -33.76 13.73 -17.86
CA ILE A 54 -32.47 13.56 -18.53
C ILE A 54 -32.72 13.44 -20.04
N THR A 55 -33.09 14.55 -20.67
CA THR A 55 -33.17 14.62 -22.15
C THR A 55 -32.91 16.00 -22.74
N ALA A 56 -32.50 17.01 -21.97
CA ALA A 56 -32.33 18.36 -22.52
C ALA A 56 -31.22 19.18 -21.87
N LEU A 57 -29.97 18.71 -21.95
CA LEU A 57 -28.78 19.59 -21.91
C LEU A 57 -27.72 19.11 -22.92
N ASN A 58 -28.15 18.95 -24.17
CA ASN A 58 -27.27 18.97 -25.33
C ASN A 58 -27.16 20.42 -25.80
N ASN A 59 -26.08 21.12 -25.44
CA ASN A 59 -25.48 22.15 -26.29
C ASN A 59 -24.14 22.66 -25.70
N GLN A 60 -23.12 21.79 -25.75
CA GLN A 60 -21.76 22.20 -26.11
C GLN A 60 -21.17 21.14 -27.07
N SER A 61 -21.41 21.37 -28.35
CA SER A 61 -20.51 21.15 -29.49
C SER A 61 -19.51 19.97 -29.42
N GLY A 62 -19.88 18.80 -29.95
CA GLY A 62 -18.95 17.84 -30.58
C GLY A 62 -17.98 17.05 -29.68
N VAL A 63 -17.98 17.21 -28.35
CA VAL A 63 -17.09 16.48 -27.45
C VAL A 63 -17.72 15.14 -27.04
N ARG A 64 -17.05 14.02 -27.35
CA ARG A 64 -17.46 12.67 -26.90
C ARG A 64 -17.53 12.63 -25.39
N GLN A 65 -18.62 12.09 -24.82
CA GLN A 65 -18.69 11.80 -23.39
C GLN A 65 -18.15 10.40 -23.09
N TYR A 66 -17.47 10.23 -21.96
CA TYR A 66 -16.95 8.96 -21.48
C TYR A 66 -17.69 8.51 -20.24
N ARG A 67 -18.19 7.27 -20.23
CA ARG A 67 -18.85 6.67 -19.08
C ARG A 67 -17.87 5.79 -18.30
N ILE A 68 -17.67 6.12 -17.03
CA ILE A 68 -16.84 5.37 -16.09
C ILE A 68 -17.77 4.65 -15.10
N LEU A 69 -17.79 3.33 -15.16
CA LEU A 69 -18.52 2.48 -14.23
C LEU A 69 -17.65 2.21 -13.01
N LEU A 70 -18.05 2.71 -11.84
CA LEU A 70 -17.45 2.42 -10.56
C LEU A 70 -18.01 1.06 -10.09
N TRP A 71 -17.24 -0.01 -10.27
CA TRP A 71 -17.75 -1.37 -10.00
C TRP A 71 -17.76 -1.69 -8.49
N THR A 72 -16.75 -1.22 -7.78
CA THR A 72 -16.60 -1.37 -6.33
C THR A 72 -16.93 -0.06 -5.63
N LYS A 73 -16.96 -0.06 -4.30
CA LYS A 73 -16.92 1.16 -3.47
C LYS A 73 -15.48 1.62 -3.22
N TYR A 74 -15.32 2.74 -2.52
CA TYR A 74 -14.02 3.21 -1.99
C TYR A 74 -14.00 3.07 -0.47
N PHE A 75 -13.28 2.09 0.07
CA PHE A 75 -13.29 1.72 1.49
C PHE A 75 -14.70 1.59 2.06
N GLN A 76 -15.59 0.95 1.31
CA GLN A 76 -17.02 0.78 1.63
C GLN A 76 -17.85 2.08 1.70
N SER A 77 -17.26 3.24 1.35
CA SER A 77 -17.97 4.51 1.24
C SER A 77 -18.31 4.85 -0.22
N ASP A 78 -19.25 5.79 -0.36
CA ASP A 78 -19.72 6.34 -1.62
C ASP A 78 -19.01 7.68 -1.95
N ASP A 79 -17.87 7.96 -1.30
CA ASP A 79 -17.20 9.28 -1.31
C ASP A 79 -16.83 9.77 -2.72
N TRP A 80 -16.68 8.85 -3.69
CA TRP A 80 -16.33 9.16 -5.07
C TRP A 80 -17.53 9.22 -6.04
N LEU A 81 -18.77 9.11 -5.56
CA LEU A 81 -19.97 9.23 -6.40
C LEU A 81 -20.26 10.67 -6.83
N HIS A 82 -19.86 11.64 -6.01
CA HIS A 82 -20.21 13.06 -6.19
C HIS A 82 -19.06 13.87 -6.82
N LEU A 83 -18.22 13.21 -7.62
CA LEU A 83 -17.10 13.86 -8.28
C LEU A 83 -17.57 14.74 -9.43
N ASP A 84 -17.42 16.05 -9.26
CA ASP A 84 -17.59 17.02 -10.33
C ASP A 84 -16.21 17.46 -10.86
N LEU A 85 -15.81 16.91 -12.00
CA LEU A 85 -14.55 17.22 -12.67
C LEU A 85 -14.45 18.70 -13.07
N LYS A 86 -15.59 19.38 -13.28
CA LYS A 86 -15.60 20.79 -13.65
C LYS A 86 -15.24 21.66 -12.45
N SER A 87 -15.86 21.46 -11.28
CA SER A 87 -15.50 22.20 -10.06
C SER A 87 -14.09 21.88 -9.56
N MET A 88 -13.57 20.69 -9.86
CA MET A 88 -12.16 20.35 -9.60
C MET A 88 -11.16 21.06 -10.52
N GLY A 89 -11.61 21.76 -11.56
CA GLY A 89 -10.75 22.45 -12.52
C GLY A 89 -9.96 21.51 -13.42
N CYS A 90 -10.48 20.29 -13.68
CA CYS A 90 -9.85 19.35 -14.59
C CYS A 90 -9.81 19.91 -16.02
N GLN A 91 -8.73 19.61 -16.77
CA GLN A 91 -8.63 19.94 -18.19
C GLN A 91 -9.77 19.34 -19.02
N PHE A 92 -10.17 18.11 -18.68
CA PHE A 92 -11.29 17.40 -19.27
C PHE A 92 -12.35 17.12 -18.20
N SER A 93 -13.60 17.46 -18.50
CA SER A 93 -14.76 17.27 -17.62
C SER A 93 -15.89 16.49 -18.30
N ASN A 94 -15.61 15.87 -19.44
CA ASN A 94 -16.54 15.07 -20.24
C ASN A 94 -16.65 13.60 -19.78
N CYS A 95 -16.23 13.27 -18.56
CA CYS A 95 -16.36 11.93 -17.99
C CYS A 95 -17.49 11.89 -16.95
N LEU A 96 -18.36 10.90 -17.09
CA LEU A 96 -19.54 10.68 -16.27
C LEU A 96 -19.35 9.41 -15.43
N PHE A 97 -19.50 9.54 -14.12
CA PHE A 97 -19.39 8.42 -13.18
C PHE A 97 -20.76 7.80 -12.91
N SER A 98 -20.80 6.47 -12.77
CA SER A 98 -22.01 5.75 -12.39
C SER A 98 -21.65 4.48 -11.65
N GLU A 99 -22.47 4.08 -10.69
CA GLU A 99 -22.42 2.76 -10.03
C GLU A 99 -23.46 1.79 -10.60
N ASP A 100 -24.24 2.21 -11.58
CA ASP A 100 -25.23 1.35 -12.23
C ASP A 100 -24.52 0.25 -13.03
N ARG A 101 -24.41 -0.92 -12.40
CA ARG A 101 -23.75 -2.11 -12.96
C ARG A 101 -24.39 -2.60 -14.26
N SER A 102 -25.64 -2.22 -14.56
CA SER A 102 -26.26 -2.54 -15.86
C SER A 102 -25.51 -1.89 -17.03
N LEU A 103 -24.77 -0.81 -16.76
CA LEU A 103 -24.02 -0.05 -17.77
C LEU A 103 -22.70 -0.72 -18.17
N VAL A 104 -22.32 -1.85 -17.56
CA VAL A 104 -21.03 -2.53 -17.79
C VAL A 104 -20.72 -2.78 -19.26
N VAL A 105 -21.70 -3.13 -20.09
CA VAL A 105 -21.49 -3.35 -21.52
C VAL A 105 -21.29 -2.04 -22.28
N SER A 106 -21.94 -0.96 -21.82
CA SER A 106 -21.96 0.35 -22.48
C SER A 106 -20.81 1.28 -22.05
N ALA A 107 -20.27 1.09 -20.85
CA ALA A 107 -19.23 1.92 -20.26
C ALA A 107 -17.94 1.96 -21.10
N ASP A 108 -17.26 3.11 -21.09
CA ASP A 108 -15.94 3.29 -21.70
C ASP A 108 -14.81 2.83 -20.77
N ALA A 109 -15.03 2.89 -19.45
CA ALA A 109 -14.14 2.30 -18.46
C ALA A 109 -14.91 1.61 -17.33
N VAL A 110 -14.36 0.50 -16.82
CA VAL A 110 -14.82 -0.18 -15.60
C VAL A 110 -13.72 -0.05 -14.56
N PHE A 111 -14.04 0.54 -13.42
CA PHE A 111 -13.10 0.96 -12.40
C PHE A 111 -13.25 0.10 -11.14
N PHE A 112 -12.13 -0.41 -10.64
CA PHE A 112 -12.05 -1.29 -9.48
C PHE A 112 -11.12 -0.69 -8.44
N HIS A 113 -11.59 -0.51 -7.21
CA HIS A 113 -10.72 -0.29 -6.06
C HIS A 113 -10.26 -1.64 -5.53
N TRP A 114 -8.93 -1.84 -5.46
CA TRP A 114 -8.33 -3.13 -5.13
C TRP A 114 -8.85 -3.69 -3.80
N ARG A 115 -8.86 -2.88 -2.72
CA ARG A 115 -9.27 -3.33 -1.38
C ARG A 115 -10.70 -3.83 -1.31
N ASP A 116 -11.60 -3.20 -2.07
CA ASP A 116 -13.04 -3.52 -2.09
C ASP A 116 -13.40 -4.53 -3.19
N THR A 117 -12.43 -4.91 -4.03
CA THR A 117 -12.66 -5.95 -5.03
C THR A 117 -12.85 -7.31 -4.35
N SER A 118 -13.86 -8.04 -4.82
CA SER A 118 -14.12 -9.42 -4.44
C SER A 118 -13.97 -10.31 -5.68
N PRO A 119 -13.25 -11.44 -5.59
CA PRO A 119 -13.10 -12.36 -6.72
C PRO A 119 -14.43 -13.03 -7.11
N TRP A 120 -15.44 -12.95 -6.24
CA TRP A 120 -16.79 -13.50 -6.43
C TRP A 120 -17.77 -12.47 -7.03
N ASP A 121 -17.36 -11.22 -7.14
CA ASP A 121 -18.20 -10.11 -7.62
C ASP A 121 -17.44 -9.36 -8.73
N LEU A 122 -17.22 -10.05 -9.84
CA LEU A 122 -16.53 -9.50 -11.00
C LEU A 122 -17.47 -9.52 -12.22
N PRO A 123 -17.47 -8.46 -13.05
CA PRO A 123 -18.27 -8.48 -14.25
C PRO A 123 -17.70 -9.48 -15.26
N ALA A 124 -18.57 -10.05 -16.09
CA ALA A 124 -18.11 -10.78 -17.27
C ALA A 124 -17.56 -9.78 -18.30
N LYS A 125 -16.38 -10.06 -18.87
CA LYS A 125 -15.83 -9.23 -19.95
C LYS A 125 -16.64 -9.44 -21.22
N SER A 126 -17.25 -8.37 -21.73
CA SER A 126 -18.00 -8.41 -22.99
C SER A 126 -17.05 -8.27 -24.18
N PRO A 127 -17.03 -9.23 -25.14
CA PRO A 127 -16.22 -9.11 -26.36
C PRO A 127 -16.57 -7.85 -27.17
N MET A 128 -17.86 -7.46 -27.19
CA MET A 128 -18.32 -6.25 -27.86
C MET A 128 -17.80 -4.99 -27.16
N ALA A 129 -17.85 -4.93 -25.83
CA ALA A 129 -17.29 -3.79 -25.10
C ALA A 129 -15.77 -3.68 -25.30
N ALA A 130 -15.06 -4.81 -25.25
CA ALA A 130 -13.63 -4.86 -25.52
C ALA A 130 -13.29 -4.40 -26.95
N ALA A 131 -14.08 -4.80 -27.96
CA ALA A 131 -13.91 -4.38 -29.35
C ALA A 131 -14.14 -2.87 -29.55
N ARG A 132 -14.98 -2.24 -28.71
CA ARG A 132 -15.17 -0.77 -28.69
C ARG A 132 -14.08 -0.02 -27.92
N GLY A 133 -13.11 -0.73 -27.35
CA GLY A 133 -11.99 -0.15 -26.62
C GLY A 133 -12.25 0.14 -25.13
N GLN A 134 -13.25 -0.52 -24.51
CA GLN A 134 -13.49 -0.38 -23.07
C GLN A 134 -12.23 -0.70 -22.25
N LYS A 135 -11.94 0.12 -21.25
CA LYS A 135 -10.78 -0.02 -20.36
C LYS A 135 -11.17 -0.57 -19.00
N TRP A 136 -10.40 -1.51 -18.49
CA TRP A 136 -10.52 -2.00 -17.13
C TRP A 136 -9.42 -1.38 -16.28
N VAL A 137 -9.80 -0.64 -15.26
CA VAL A 137 -8.92 0.24 -14.49
C VAL A 137 -8.86 -0.24 -13.06
N LEU A 138 -7.67 -0.64 -12.61
CA LEU A 138 -7.44 -1.03 -11.22
C LEU A 138 -6.80 0.12 -10.46
N TYR A 139 -7.44 0.55 -9.38
CA TYR A 139 -6.97 1.61 -8.50
C TYR A 139 -6.54 1.09 -7.15
N ASN A 140 -5.37 1.52 -6.68
CA ASN A 140 -4.83 1.17 -5.38
C ASN A 140 -3.95 2.27 -4.78
N TRP A 141 -4.28 2.67 -3.56
CA TRP A 141 -3.47 3.59 -2.75
C TRP A 141 -2.77 2.91 -1.58
N GLU A 142 -3.14 1.66 -1.30
CA GLU A 142 -2.58 0.90 -0.21
C GLU A 142 -1.31 0.16 -0.67
N PRO A 143 -0.32 -0.03 0.20
CA PRO A 143 0.85 -0.82 -0.15
C PRO A 143 0.45 -2.31 -0.26
N PRO A 144 1.22 -3.15 -0.98
CA PRO A 144 0.84 -4.54 -1.28
C PRO A 144 0.49 -5.38 -0.03
N GLN A 145 1.12 -5.11 1.11
CA GLN A 145 0.86 -5.79 2.38
C GLN A 145 -0.56 -5.57 2.91
N TYR A 146 -1.20 -4.48 2.46
CA TYR A 146 -2.58 -4.14 2.78
C TYR A 146 -3.53 -4.44 1.61
N ALA A 147 -3.04 -4.60 0.38
CA ALA A 147 -3.85 -4.91 -0.81
C ALA A 147 -3.61 -6.36 -1.28
N PRO A 148 -4.23 -7.38 -0.66
CA PRO A 148 -3.90 -8.77 -0.95
C PRO A 148 -4.25 -9.14 -2.40
N ALA A 149 -3.30 -9.77 -3.10
CA ALA A 149 -3.39 -10.03 -4.53
C ALA A 149 -4.55 -10.97 -4.92
N PHE A 150 -4.95 -11.90 -4.05
CA PHE A 150 -6.02 -12.86 -4.35
C PHE A 150 -7.35 -12.16 -4.73
N ARG A 151 -7.60 -10.95 -4.22
CA ARG A 151 -8.81 -10.17 -4.51
C ARG A 151 -8.94 -9.80 -5.98
N VAL A 152 -7.81 -9.50 -6.61
CA VAL A 152 -7.73 -8.98 -7.99
C VAL A 152 -7.11 -9.99 -8.96
N ARG A 153 -6.63 -11.14 -8.46
CA ARG A 153 -6.01 -12.19 -9.29
C ARG A 153 -6.88 -12.62 -10.49
N PRO A 154 -8.21 -12.77 -10.38
CA PRO A 154 -9.03 -13.09 -11.56
C PRO A 154 -9.15 -11.94 -12.56
N LEU A 155 -8.95 -10.69 -12.12
CA LEU A 155 -8.90 -9.50 -13.00
C LEU A 155 -7.56 -9.36 -13.71
N ALA A 156 -6.56 -10.15 -13.34
CA ALA A 156 -5.17 -9.91 -13.66
C ALA A 156 -4.87 -9.64 -15.13
N GLU A 157 -5.35 -10.53 -15.98
CA GLU A 157 -5.14 -10.51 -17.43
C GLU A 157 -6.11 -9.56 -18.15
N HIS A 158 -7.05 -8.99 -17.40
CA HIS A 158 -8.12 -8.17 -17.91
C HIS A 158 -7.90 -6.67 -17.69
N ILE A 159 -7.07 -6.29 -16.71
CA ILE A 159 -6.74 -4.89 -16.41
C ILE A 159 -5.93 -4.27 -17.55
N ASP A 160 -6.44 -3.16 -18.07
CA ASP A 160 -5.78 -2.36 -19.10
C ASP A 160 -4.91 -1.27 -18.47
N TRP A 161 -5.39 -0.62 -17.39
CA TRP A 161 -4.65 0.45 -16.70
C TRP A 161 -4.62 0.25 -15.20
N VAL A 162 -3.46 0.51 -14.60
CA VAL A 162 -3.30 0.59 -13.17
C VAL A 162 -3.12 2.05 -12.73
N MET A 163 -3.88 2.46 -11.73
CA MET A 163 -3.81 3.77 -11.08
C MET A 163 -3.29 3.61 -9.65
N SER A 164 -2.09 4.12 -9.34
CA SER A 164 -1.54 3.99 -7.98
C SER A 164 -0.48 5.03 -7.65
N TYR A 165 -0.01 5.01 -6.40
CA TYR A 165 1.12 5.84 -5.94
C TYR A 165 2.47 5.45 -6.58
N ARG A 166 2.54 4.37 -7.37
CA ARG A 166 3.78 3.97 -8.05
C ARG A 166 4.01 4.84 -9.27
N ARG A 167 5.23 5.32 -9.47
CA ARG A 167 5.57 6.19 -10.61
C ARG A 167 5.57 5.47 -11.96
N ASP A 168 5.67 4.14 -11.93
CA ASP A 168 5.59 3.28 -13.12
C ASP A 168 4.18 2.73 -13.37
N SER A 169 3.16 3.26 -12.71
CA SER A 169 1.75 2.96 -13.02
C SER A 169 1.28 3.67 -14.30
N ASP A 170 0.25 3.12 -14.96
CA ASP A 170 -0.34 3.73 -16.17
C ASP A 170 -0.91 5.13 -15.90
N ILE A 171 -1.38 5.36 -14.68
CA ILE A 171 -1.78 6.67 -14.17
C ILE A 171 -1.18 6.82 -12.77
N TYR A 172 -0.16 7.67 -12.66
CA TYR A 172 0.47 8.00 -11.39
C TYR A 172 -0.47 8.84 -10.52
N VAL A 173 -0.76 8.34 -9.32
CA VAL A 173 -1.65 8.95 -8.34
C VAL A 173 -0.96 9.06 -6.98
N PRO A 174 -0.13 10.08 -6.74
CA PRO A 174 0.46 10.28 -5.41
C PRO A 174 -0.55 10.86 -4.42
N TYR A 175 -0.33 10.65 -3.13
CA TYR A 175 -1.13 11.25 -2.05
C TYR A 175 -1.02 12.79 -2.00
N GLY A 176 0.08 13.34 -2.50
CA GLY A 176 0.31 14.77 -2.59
C GLY A 176 1.45 15.10 -3.55
N SER A 177 1.70 16.39 -3.69
CA SER A 177 2.82 16.93 -4.45
C SER A 177 3.34 18.20 -3.80
N VAL A 178 4.59 18.56 -4.12
CA VAL A 178 5.17 19.86 -3.78
C VAL A 178 5.52 20.56 -5.08
N THR A 179 4.90 21.71 -5.32
CA THR A 179 5.02 22.45 -6.57
C THR A 179 5.49 23.87 -6.30
N LYS A 180 6.16 24.49 -7.28
CA LYS A 180 6.54 25.89 -7.15
C LYS A 180 5.29 26.77 -7.14
N CYS A 181 5.26 27.75 -6.25
CA CYS A 181 4.16 28.70 -6.12
C CYS A 181 4.66 30.01 -5.50
N ASP A 182 3.91 31.08 -5.71
CA ASP A 182 4.10 32.32 -4.98
C ASP A 182 3.52 32.17 -3.58
N THR A 183 4.36 32.35 -2.56
CA THR A 183 3.94 32.21 -1.17
C THR A 183 3.94 33.55 -0.46
N LYS A 184 3.03 33.68 0.51
CA LYS A 184 3.10 34.75 1.52
C LYS A 184 3.90 34.30 2.76
N TRP A 185 4.71 33.24 2.64
CA TRP A 185 5.45 32.74 3.78
C TRP A 185 6.53 33.76 4.15
N HIS A 186 6.44 34.29 5.37
CA HIS A 186 7.41 35.23 5.90
C HIS A 186 8.51 34.46 6.64
N ASN A 187 9.70 35.06 6.67
CA ASN A 187 10.87 34.55 7.40
C ASN A 187 10.64 34.69 8.91
N GLU A 188 9.64 34.00 9.42
CA GLU A 188 9.29 33.99 10.83
C GLU A 188 10.25 33.07 11.57
N ASP A 189 10.63 33.50 12.76
CA ASP A 189 11.40 32.68 13.66
C ASP A 189 10.48 31.65 14.32
N LEU A 190 10.61 30.41 13.89
CA LEU A 190 9.79 29.29 14.35
C LEU A 190 10.44 28.54 15.51
N PHE A 191 11.72 28.84 15.81
CA PHE A 191 12.51 28.09 16.77
C PHE A 191 12.07 28.33 18.21
N ASP A 192 11.90 29.60 18.59
CA ASP A 192 11.64 30.02 19.99
C ASP A 192 10.21 29.66 20.44
N ASN A 193 9.29 29.48 19.50
CA ASN A 193 7.88 29.14 19.77
C ASN A 193 7.66 27.64 20.08
N LYS A 194 8.69 26.80 19.97
CA LYS A 194 8.58 25.34 20.06
C LYS A 194 9.33 24.80 21.27
N SER A 195 8.59 24.22 22.20
CA SER A 195 9.11 23.65 23.46
C SER A 195 9.27 22.13 23.43
N GLY A 196 8.53 21.43 22.55
CA GLY A 196 8.58 19.98 22.42
C GLY A 196 9.64 19.52 21.41
N SER A 197 10.24 18.36 21.68
CA SER A 197 11.24 17.75 20.80
C SER A 197 10.60 17.09 19.57
N VAL A 198 10.09 15.86 19.73
CA VAL A 198 9.52 15.05 18.64
C VAL A 198 8.10 14.62 19.02
N ALA A 199 7.18 14.67 18.05
CA ALA A 199 5.85 14.09 18.18
C ALA A 199 5.57 13.04 17.10
N TRP A 200 4.72 12.07 17.44
CA TRP A 200 4.25 11.05 16.50
C TRP A 200 2.78 10.70 16.74
N ILE A 201 1.93 10.90 15.73
CA ILE A 201 0.53 10.46 15.79
C ILE A 201 0.42 9.12 15.08
N VAL A 202 -0.04 8.09 15.80
CA VAL A 202 -0.12 6.73 15.28
C VAL A 202 -1.25 5.94 15.93
N SER A 203 -1.95 5.15 15.12
CA SER A 203 -3.02 4.25 15.60
C SER A 203 -2.92 2.82 15.07
N ASN A 204 -1.99 2.57 14.14
CA ASN A 204 -1.61 1.22 13.75
C ASN A 204 -0.29 0.90 14.44
N CYS A 205 -0.35 0.01 15.44
CA CYS A 205 0.73 -0.29 16.37
C CYS A 205 1.54 -1.52 15.96
N GLN A 206 1.24 -2.10 14.80
CA GLN A 206 1.95 -3.24 14.23
C GLN A 206 2.00 -3.05 12.71
N SER A 207 3.04 -2.35 12.25
CA SER A 207 3.20 -2.06 10.84
C SER A 207 4.12 -3.05 10.15
N PRO A 208 3.83 -3.47 8.90
CA PRO A 208 4.76 -4.27 8.10
C PRO A 208 6.14 -3.65 7.94
N GLY A 209 6.23 -2.31 7.99
CA GLY A 209 7.49 -1.58 7.95
C GLY A 209 8.29 -1.57 9.25
N ASN A 210 7.82 -2.19 10.34
CA ASN A 210 8.46 -2.21 11.67
C ASN A 210 8.81 -0.82 12.24
N ARG A 211 8.05 0.21 11.86
CA ARG A 211 8.33 1.59 12.29
C ARG A 211 8.23 1.76 13.80
N GLU A 212 7.41 0.95 14.47
CA GLU A 212 7.24 0.95 15.92
C GLU A 212 8.52 0.54 16.62
N THR A 213 9.22 -0.48 16.10
CA THR A 213 10.53 -0.91 16.61
C THR A 213 11.56 0.20 16.44
N TYR A 214 11.61 0.83 15.26
CA TYR A 214 12.52 1.94 15.01
C TYR A 214 12.29 3.11 15.98
N VAL A 215 11.03 3.49 16.20
CA VAL A 215 10.68 4.55 17.18
C VAL A 215 11.03 4.12 18.60
N ASN A 216 10.83 2.84 18.96
CA ASN A 216 11.19 2.31 20.28
C ASN A 216 12.70 2.33 20.56
N ASP A 217 13.53 2.22 19.52
CA ASP A 217 14.96 2.41 19.64
C ASP A 217 15.31 3.90 19.69
N LEU A 218 14.70 4.75 18.86
CA LEU A 218 14.94 6.19 18.84
C LEU A 218 14.59 6.88 20.17
N ARG A 219 13.48 6.49 20.81
CA ARG A 219 13.04 7.05 22.11
C ARG A 219 14.01 6.81 23.27
N LYS A 220 15.00 5.92 23.10
CA LYS A 220 16.08 5.72 24.09
C LYS A 220 17.07 6.88 24.08
N HIS A 221 17.12 7.64 22.99
CA HIS A 221 18.13 8.66 22.74
C HIS A 221 17.56 10.08 22.65
N ILE A 222 16.26 10.24 22.42
CA ILE A 222 15.56 11.54 22.36
C ILE A 222 14.11 11.40 22.84
N ASP A 223 13.57 12.45 23.46
CA ASP A 223 12.18 12.45 23.92
C ASP A 223 11.21 12.48 22.74
N ILE A 224 10.24 11.55 22.75
CA ILE A 224 9.20 11.40 21.72
C ILE A 224 7.84 11.27 22.41
N ASP A 225 6.96 12.23 22.17
CA ASP A 225 5.58 12.16 22.63
C ASP A 225 4.72 11.43 21.57
N ILE A 226 4.14 10.29 21.95
CA ILE A 226 3.35 9.43 21.06
C ILE A 226 1.86 9.66 21.33
N TYR A 227 1.14 9.97 20.27
CA TYR A 227 -0.27 10.32 20.25
C TYR A 227 -1.10 9.27 19.50
N GLY A 228 -2.36 9.08 19.91
CA GLY A 228 -3.29 8.10 19.34
C GLY A 228 -3.20 6.73 20.03
N MET A 229 -3.82 5.71 19.44
CA MET A 229 -4.01 4.39 20.06
C MET A 229 -2.71 3.66 20.48
N CYS A 230 -1.56 4.04 19.91
CA CYS A 230 -0.28 3.41 20.23
C CYS A 230 0.56 4.20 21.25
N GLY A 231 0.02 5.31 21.77
CA GLY A 231 0.69 6.23 22.68
C GLY A 231 -0.06 6.43 23.99
N GLN A 232 0.46 7.34 24.81
CA GLN A 232 -0.15 7.72 26.09
C GLN A 232 -1.03 8.97 25.98
N HIS A 233 -1.00 9.65 24.84
CA HIS A 233 -1.76 10.87 24.60
C HIS A 233 -2.87 10.63 23.58
N ASP A 234 -4.08 11.07 23.89
CA ASP A 234 -5.18 11.02 22.93
C ASP A 234 -4.99 12.06 21.82
N CYS A 235 -5.52 11.73 20.65
CA CYS A 235 -5.51 12.63 19.49
C CYS A 235 -6.82 12.50 18.71
N PRO A 236 -7.84 13.29 19.09
CA PRO A 236 -9.10 13.34 18.35
C PRO A 236 -8.89 13.71 16.88
N ARG A 237 -9.74 13.17 16.00
CA ARG A 237 -9.67 13.38 14.55
C ARG A 237 -10.33 14.70 14.08
N ASP A 238 -10.53 15.64 14.98
CA ASP A 238 -11.13 16.96 14.72
C ASP A 238 -10.11 18.04 14.29
N GLY A 239 -8.82 17.66 14.21
CA GLY A 239 -7.73 18.55 13.81
C GLY A 239 -7.15 19.42 14.94
N THR A 240 -7.80 19.47 16.11
CA THR A 240 -7.33 20.27 17.26
C THR A 240 -5.99 19.73 17.79
N CYS A 241 -5.88 18.40 17.92
CA CYS A 241 -4.68 17.72 18.34
C CYS A 241 -3.48 18.01 17.42
N LEU A 242 -3.65 17.84 16.09
CA LEU A 242 -2.59 18.12 15.13
C LEU A 242 -2.15 19.59 15.21
N SER A 243 -3.12 20.51 15.30
CA SER A 243 -2.85 21.95 15.42
C SER A 243 -2.05 22.30 16.68
N ALA A 244 -2.28 21.60 17.80
CA ALA A 244 -1.49 21.75 19.02
C ALA A 244 -0.08 21.17 18.85
N ILE A 245 0.05 20.00 18.22
CA ILE A 245 1.34 19.34 17.96
C ILE A 245 2.25 20.21 17.11
N VAL A 246 1.77 20.71 15.96
CA VAL A 246 2.61 21.48 15.04
C VAL A 246 3.10 22.79 15.64
N LYS A 247 2.39 23.35 16.64
CA LYS A 247 2.81 24.52 17.41
C LYS A 247 3.83 24.16 18.49
N LYS A 248 3.64 23.04 19.20
CA LYS A 248 4.48 22.63 20.33
C LYS A 248 5.83 22.06 19.89
N TYR A 249 5.87 21.18 18.88
CA TYR A 249 7.04 20.35 18.60
C TYR A 249 7.93 20.87 17.46
N LYS A 250 9.23 20.60 17.57
CA LYS A 250 10.24 20.87 16.54
C LYS A 250 10.17 19.89 15.38
N PHE A 251 9.96 18.62 15.67
CA PHE A 251 9.93 17.53 14.69
C PHE A 251 8.63 16.72 14.77
N TYR A 252 8.22 16.20 13.61
CA TYR A 252 7.12 15.25 13.49
C TYR A 252 7.58 13.99 12.77
N LEU A 253 7.25 12.81 13.30
CA LEU A 253 7.57 11.54 12.64
C LEU A 253 6.53 11.19 11.55
N SER A 254 6.88 11.47 10.30
CA SER A 254 6.10 11.12 9.10
C SER A 254 6.42 9.70 8.63
N PHE A 255 6.28 8.71 9.52
CA PHE A 255 6.75 7.34 9.30
C PHE A 255 5.68 6.48 8.60
N GLU A 256 6.04 5.91 7.46
CA GLU A 256 5.16 5.02 6.70
C GLU A 256 4.96 3.67 7.39
N ASN A 257 3.77 3.10 7.20
CA ASN A 257 3.42 1.78 7.73
C ASN A 257 4.04 0.63 6.91
N SER A 258 4.58 0.89 5.73
CA SER A 258 5.20 -0.11 4.86
C SER A 258 6.34 0.51 4.07
N LEU A 259 7.40 -0.27 3.90
CA LEU A 259 8.63 0.16 3.22
C LEU A 259 8.57 -0.19 1.73
N CYS A 260 7.70 0.50 0.99
CA CYS A 260 7.48 0.27 -0.45
C CYS A 260 8.09 1.37 -1.32
N LYS A 261 8.52 1.00 -2.52
CA LYS A 261 9.02 1.94 -3.53
C LYS A 261 7.93 2.96 -3.87
N ASP A 262 8.30 4.23 -3.93
CA ASP A 262 7.43 5.39 -4.22
C ASP A 262 6.27 5.64 -3.23
N TYR A 263 6.16 4.83 -2.16
CA TYR A 263 5.06 4.96 -1.19
C TYR A 263 5.29 6.10 -0.20
N VAL A 264 4.64 7.22 -0.45
CA VAL A 264 4.61 8.42 0.40
C VAL A 264 3.18 8.92 0.50
N THR A 265 2.70 9.07 1.74
CA THR A 265 1.27 9.21 2.03
C THR A 265 0.92 10.54 2.68
N GLU A 266 -0.32 10.65 3.15
CA GLU A 266 -0.80 11.78 3.95
C GLU A 266 0.08 12.06 5.18
N LYS A 267 0.82 11.06 5.68
CA LYS A 267 1.73 11.22 6.83
C LYS A 267 2.82 12.24 6.58
N LEU A 268 3.27 12.40 5.33
CA LEU A 268 4.14 13.50 4.94
C LEU A 268 3.32 14.71 4.48
N PHE A 269 2.43 14.50 3.49
CA PHE A 269 1.80 15.62 2.77
C PHE A 269 0.87 16.48 3.65
N LYS A 270 0.25 15.92 4.70
CA LYS A 270 -0.50 16.73 5.68
C LYS A 270 0.42 17.57 6.56
N ILE A 271 1.61 17.07 6.87
CA ILE A 271 2.53 17.67 7.85
C ILE A 271 3.33 18.82 7.26
N ILE A 272 3.78 18.68 6.01
CA ILE A 272 4.57 19.71 5.33
C ILE A 272 3.80 21.00 5.05
N SER A 273 2.47 20.98 5.15
CA SER A 273 1.61 22.18 5.14
C SER A 273 1.75 23.03 6.40
N TYR A 274 2.32 22.48 7.47
CA TYR A 274 2.58 23.18 8.73
C TYR A 274 4.07 23.49 8.90
N ASP A 275 4.37 24.40 9.82
CA ASP A 275 5.73 24.85 10.14
C ASP A 275 6.39 23.92 11.15
N ILE A 276 6.60 22.67 10.76
CA ILE A 276 7.25 21.62 11.55
C ILE A 276 8.13 20.76 10.65
N ILE A 277 9.28 20.31 11.14
CA ILE A 277 10.23 19.54 10.33
C ILE A 277 9.76 18.08 10.28
N PRO A 278 9.43 17.52 9.10
CA PRO A 278 9.11 16.11 8.99
C PRO A 278 10.38 15.25 9.07
N VAL A 279 10.34 14.22 9.90
CA VAL A 279 11.33 13.13 9.90
C VAL A 279 10.68 11.94 9.20
N VAL A 280 11.28 11.48 8.10
CA VAL A 280 10.65 10.50 7.20
C VAL A 280 11.28 9.13 7.33
N TYR A 281 10.44 8.10 7.35
CA TYR A 281 10.82 6.68 7.34
C TYR A 281 9.98 5.96 6.28
N GLY A 282 10.65 5.56 5.18
CA GLY A 282 10.01 4.95 4.02
C GLY A 282 11.03 4.50 2.97
N SER A 283 10.55 3.86 1.90
CA SER A 283 11.38 3.37 0.80
C SER A 283 11.31 4.19 -0.49
N ALA A 284 10.62 5.33 -0.47
CA ALA A 284 10.63 6.28 -1.57
C ALA A 284 11.95 7.06 -1.62
N ASP A 285 12.27 7.57 -2.81
CA ASP A 285 13.27 8.61 -2.97
C ASP A 285 12.62 9.98 -2.74
N TYR A 286 12.80 10.50 -1.53
CA TYR A 286 12.22 11.77 -1.10
C TYR A 286 12.83 12.98 -1.83
N SER A 287 14.04 12.87 -2.38
CA SER A 287 14.67 13.96 -3.15
C SER A 287 13.92 14.28 -4.45
N LEU A 288 13.16 13.30 -4.95
CA LEU A 288 12.30 13.45 -6.12
C LEU A 288 10.89 13.96 -5.76
N ILE A 289 10.59 14.19 -4.48
CA ILE A 289 9.25 14.57 -3.98
C ILE A 289 9.31 15.92 -3.28
N MET A 290 10.37 16.16 -2.52
CA MET A 290 10.54 17.29 -1.64
C MET A 290 11.83 18.05 -2.00
N PRO A 291 11.86 19.39 -1.87
CA PRO A 291 13.11 20.14 -1.98
C PRO A 291 14.18 19.64 -0.99
N ASN A 292 15.46 19.73 -1.36
CA ASN A 292 16.54 19.47 -0.41
C ASN A 292 16.43 20.40 0.81
N ASN A 293 16.90 19.93 1.97
CA ASN A 293 16.81 20.67 3.24
C ASN A 293 15.36 21.04 3.63
N SER A 294 14.38 20.18 3.36
CA SER A 294 12.98 20.36 3.81
C SER A 294 12.45 19.22 4.70
N PHE A 295 13.23 18.16 4.86
CA PHE A 295 12.91 16.98 5.64
C PHE A 295 14.21 16.34 6.17
N ILE A 296 14.09 15.49 7.18
CA ILE A 296 15.19 14.66 7.69
C ILE A 296 14.86 13.21 7.37
N ASN A 297 15.71 12.54 6.61
CA ASN A 297 15.51 11.14 6.27
C ASN A 297 16.28 10.23 7.22
N VAL A 298 15.59 9.32 7.87
CA VAL A 298 16.19 8.32 8.77
C VAL A 298 17.27 7.47 8.10
N LYS A 299 17.19 7.29 6.77
CA LYS A 299 18.16 6.51 5.99
C LYS A 299 19.53 7.19 5.85
N ASP A 300 19.63 8.47 6.17
CA ASP A 300 20.89 9.22 6.12
C ASP A 300 21.76 8.96 7.37
N PHE A 301 21.28 8.15 8.32
CA PHE A 301 21.93 7.85 9.59
C PHE A 301 22.15 6.36 9.77
N ASN A 302 23.33 5.97 10.28
CA ASN A 302 23.67 4.57 10.52
C ASN A 302 22.88 3.97 11.70
N THR A 303 22.58 4.79 12.72
CA THR A 303 21.89 4.35 13.93
C THR A 303 20.82 5.36 14.37
N THR A 304 19.87 4.90 15.20
CA THR A 304 18.89 5.77 15.85
C THR A 304 19.55 6.77 16.82
N GLU A 305 20.71 6.42 17.38
CA GLU A 305 21.50 7.34 18.21
C GLU A 305 22.08 8.49 17.37
N ASP A 306 22.59 8.21 16.17
CA ASP A 306 23.12 9.23 15.26
C ASP A 306 22.01 10.17 14.79
N LEU A 307 20.84 9.62 14.44
CA LEU A 307 19.66 10.43 14.16
C LEU A 307 19.28 11.30 15.36
N ALA A 308 19.21 10.74 16.57
CA ALA A 308 18.89 11.51 17.77
C ALA A 308 19.90 12.63 18.06
N LYS A 309 21.20 12.37 17.88
CA LYS A 309 22.26 13.39 17.99
C LYS A 309 22.04 14.52 16.98
N TYR A 310 21.69 14.18 15.74
CA TYR A 310 21.41 15.16 14.71
C TYR A 310 20.14 15.97 15.00
N LEU A 311 19.05 15.34 15.42
CA LEU A 311 17.84 16.03 15.84
C LEU A 311 18.12 16.99 17.00
N LYS A 312 18.96 16.60 17.97
CA LYS A 312 19.40 17.48 19.06
C LYS A 312 20.22 18.66 18.57
N LEU A 313 21.14 18.44 17.64
CA LEU A 313 21.91 19.52 16.99
C LEU A 313 20.95 20.52 16.30
N VAL A 314 20.06 20.03 15.44
CA VAL A 314 19.06 20.88 14.76
C VAL A 314 18.15 21.59 15.78
N SER A 315 17.82 20.96 16.90
CA SER A 315 16.98 21.57 17.94
C SER A 315 17.68 22.59 18.84
N SER A 316 19.01 22.67 18.79
CA SER A 316 19.83 23.61 19.58
C SER A 316 20.40 24.76 18.75
N ASP A 317 20.46 24.59 17.43
CA ASP A 317 20.87 25.63 16.50
C ASP A 317 19.66 26.27 15.80
N LYS A 318 19.37 27.51 16.20
CA LYS A 318 18.27 28.32 15.67
C LYS A 318 18.37 28.56 14.16
N GLN A 319 19.57 28.81 13.65
CA GLN A 319 19.78 29.06 12.21
C GLN A 319 19.56 27.79 11.42
N LEU A 320 20.11 26.67 11.89
CA LEU A 320 19.95 25.38 11.25
C LEU A 320 18.48 24.94 11.25
N TYR A 321 17.76 25.07 12.38
CA TYR A 321 16.33 24.77 12.43
C TYR A 321 15.53 25.58 11.42
N ASN A 322 15.69 26.90 11.42
CA ASN A 322 14.94 27.78 10.51
C ASN A 322 15.32 27.56 9.04
N SER A 323 16.54 27.05 8.76
CA SER A 323 16.94 26.68 7.40
C SER A 323 16.05 25.61 6.75
N TYR A 324 15.49 24.70 7.56
CA TYR A 324 14.57 23.65 7.09
C TYR A 324 13.20 24.17 6.63
N MET A 325 12.90 25.44 6.87
CA MET A 325 11.62 26.06 6.49
C MET A 325 11.75 26.94 5.25
N LEU A 326 12.98 27.24 4.81
CA LEU A 326 13.23 28.17 3.71
C LEU A 326 12.60 27.74 2.38
N TRP A 327 12.44 26.43 2.15
CA TRP A 327 11.78 25.91 0.96
C TRP A 327 10.34 26.42 0.82
N LYS A 328 9.64 26.72 1.92
CA LYS A 328 8.26 27.25 1.92
C LYS A 328 8.14 28.61 1.26
N LYS A 329 9.25 29.32 0.99
CA LYS A 329 9.25 30.58 0.22
C LYS A 329 8.82 30.39 -1.23
N SER A 330 9.08 29.22 -1.81
CA SER A 330 8.96 29.00 -3.25
C SER A 330 8.15 27.77 -3.61
N TYR A 331 7.61 27.06 -2.63
CA TYR A 331 6.97 25.77 -2.82
C TYR A 331 5.73 25.62 -1.95
N CYS A 332 4.68 25.05 -2.52
CA CYS A 332 3.42 24.76 -1.87
C CYS A 332 3.16 23.25 -1.88
N PRO A 333 2.87 22.66 -0.72
CA PRO A 333 2.32 21.31 -0.67
C PRO A 333 0.87 21.31 -1.15
N GLN A 334 0.48 20.25 -1.84
CA GLN A 334 -0.87 20.02 -2.35
C GLN A 334 -1.27 18.58 -2.06
N LEU A 335 -2.41 18.37 -1.41
CA LEU A 335 -3.02 17.04 -1.27
C LEU A 335 -3.81 16.72 -2.54
N THR A 336 -3.65 15.49 -3.06
CA THR A 336 -4.22 15.11 -4.37
C THR A 336 -5.59 14.44 -4.28
N HIS A 337 -6.30 14.54 -3.16
CA HIS A 337 -7.52 13.76 -2.93
C HIS A 337 -8.54 13.93 -4.06
N PHE A 338 -8.93 12.82 -4.67
CA PHE A 338 -9.82 12.67 -5.84
C PHE A 338 -9.49 13.44 -7.14
N LYS A 339 -8.57 14.41 -7.13
CA LYS A 339 -8.10 15.11 -8.35
C LYS A 339 -7.50 14.15 -9.39
N TYR A 340 -7.11 12.95 -8.99
CA TYR A 340 -6.64 11.91 -9.90
C TYR A 340 -7.69 11.37 -10.87
N PHE A 341 -8.98 11.58 -10.61
CA PHE A 341 -10.01 11.32 -11.61
C PHE A 341 -9.92 12.29 -12.80
N CYS A 342 -9.31 13.48 -12.63
CA CYS A 342 -8.90 14.31 -13.77
C CYS A 342 -7.91 13.57 -14.68
N HIS A 343 -6.95 12.83 -14.09
CA HIS A 343 -5.92 12.11 -14.85
C HIS A 343 -6.52 10.91 -15.59
N LEU A 344 -7.47 10.19 -14.98
CA LEU A 344 -8.21 9.14 -15.66
C LEU A 344 -9.01 9.70 -16.84
N CYS A 345 -9.76 10.80 -16.62
CA CYS A 345 -10.54 11.41 -17.68
C CYS A 345 -9.66 11.93 -18.83
N HIS A 346 -8.53 12.55 -18.49
CA HIS A 346 -7.52 12.97 -19.45
C HIS A 346 -7.00 11.80 -20.29
N LYS A 347 -6.61 10.69 -19.64
CA LYS A 347 -6.08 9.51 -20.33
C LYS A 347 -7.12 8.87 -21.27
N LEU A 348 -8.40 8.83 -20.90
CA LEU A 348 -9.48 8.35 -21.78
C LEU A 348 -9.62 9.18 -23.05
N ASN A 349 -9.52 10.51 -22.92
CA ASN A 349 -9.54 11.44 -24.05
C ASN A 349 -8.31 11.24 -24.96
N GLU A 350 -7.11 11.09 -24.39
CA GLU A 350 -5.89 10.86 -25.17
C GLU A 350 -5.84 9.49 -25.86
N ASP A 351 -6.22 8.42 -25.17
CA ASP A 351 -6.17 7.06 -25.71
C ASP A 351 -7.11 6.90 -26.92
N SER A 352 -8.27 7.56 -26.87
CA SER A 352 -9.23 7.58 -27.98
C SER A 352 -8.68 8.26 -29.25
N ALA A 353 -7.67 9.12 -29.10
CA ALA A 353 -7.00 9.77 -30.22
C ALA A 353 -5.90 8.89 -30.87
N ARG A 354 -5.52 7.76 -30.24
CA ARG A 354 -4.45 6.87 -30.72
C ARG A 354 -5.05 5.60 -31.35
N LYS A 355 -4.48 5.15 -32.48
CA LYS A 355 -4.81 3.82 -33.05
C LYS A 355 -4.26 2.73 -32.13
N PRO A 356 -4.98 1.62 -31.89
CA PRO A 356 -4.56 0.59 -30.95
C PRO A 356 -3.23 -0.04 -31.38
N THR A 357 -2.19 0.12 -30.56
CA THR A 357 -0.91 -0.59 -30.67
C THR A 357 -0.87 -1.75 -29.67
N ASN A 358 -0.10 -2.79 -30.01
CA ASN A 358 -0.01 -4.06 -29.27
C ASN A 358 0.09 -3.90 -27.75
N ARG A 359 -0.70 -4.70 -27.03
CA ARG A 359 -0.88 -4.66 -25.58
C ARG A 359 0.39 -5.02 -24.82
N TRP A 360 0.74 -4.19 -23.84
CA TRP A 360 1.67 -4.46 -22.77
C TRP A 360 0.89 -4.96 -21.54
N ASN A 361 1.44 -5.90 -20.74
CA ASN A 361 0.79 -6.43 -19.53
C ASN A 361 1.32 -5.68 -18.29
N PRO A 362 0.52 -4.81 -17.63
CA PRO A 362 0.99 -3.92 -16.57
C PRO A 362 1.25 -4.59 -15.22
N MET A 363 0.70 -5.80 -14.98
CA MET A 363 0.66 -6.36 -13.64
C MET A 363 1.95 -7.04 -13.17
N THR A 364 2.93 -7.23 -14.06
CA THR A 364 4.20 -7.87 -13.68
C THR A 364 5.08 -7.03 -12.77
N HIS A 365 4.75 -5.77 -12.47
CA HIS A 365 5.58 -4.88 -11.65
C HIS A 365 4.97 -4.51 -10.28
N GLN A 366 3.65 -4.53 -10.11
CA GLN A 366 3.03 -4.28 -8.79
C GLN A 366 2.88 -5.53 -7.92
N ILE A 367 2.79 -6.72 -8.53
CA ILE A 367 2.66 -7.99 -7.80
C ILE A 367 4.04 -8.54 -7.38
N LYS A 368 5.15 -8.08 -7.99
CA LYS A 368 6.50 -8.58 -7.73
C LYS A 368 7.24 -7.88 -6.58
N ASP A 369 6.66 -6.87 -5.96
CA ASP A 369 7.25 -6.25 -4.77
C ASP A 369 6.90 -7.08 -3.52
N GLU A 370 7.53 -8.25 -3.40
CA GLU A 370 7.64 -8.94 -2.11
C GLU A 370 8.39 -8.05 -1.10
N PRO A 371 8.07 -8.15 0.21
CA PRO A 371 8.69 -7.31 1.23
C PRO A 371 10.21 -7.51 1.22
N LEU A 372 10.95 -6.40 1.05
CA LEU A 372 12.36 -6.33 1.41
C LEU A 372 12.46 -6.63 2.90
N THR A 373 12.71 -7.90 3.23
CA THR A 373 13.09 -8.29 4.57
C THR A 373 14.46 -7.69 4.84
N THR A 374 14.54 -6.93 5.92
CA THR A 374 15.77 -6.33 6.43
C THR A 374 16.85 -7.39 6.62
N ARG A 375 17.86 -7.42 5.74
CA ARG A 375 19.19 -7.94 6.04
C ARG A 375 20.27 -7.06 5.40
N GLN A 376 20.92 -6.33 6.30
CA GLN A 376 22.34 -5.95 6.35
C GLN A 376 22.95 -5.28 5.10
N MET A 377 23.21 -3.98 5.29
CA MET A 377 24.49 -3.37 4.91
C MET A 377 25.64 -4.32 5.25
N ASP A 378 26.43 -4.68 4.25
CA ASP A 378 27.89 -4.71 4.37
C ASP A 378 28.57 -4.65 2.98
N THR A 379 29.38 -3.60 2.86
CA THR A 379 30.64 -3.43 2.12
C THR A 379 30.71 -3.61 0.59
N ASN A 380 31.12 -2.50 -0.05
CA ASN A 380 32.11 -2.37 -1.13
C ASN A 380 32.19 -3.46 -2.21
N ASP A 381 31.99 -3.06 -3.47
CA ASP A 381 33.12 -2.85 -4.38
C ASP A 381 32.70 -2.13 -5.67
N GLY A 382 33.57 -1.24 -6.13
CA GLY A 382 33.45 -0.54 -7.40
C GLY A 382 34.11 -1.28 -8.57
N ASN A 383 33.72 -0.87 -9.78
CA ASN A 383 34.37 -1.04 -11.08
C ASN A 383 34.79 -2.46 -11.55
N GLY A 384 34.30 -2.85 -12.74
CA GLY A 384 34.96 -3.90 -13.52
C GLY A 384 34.18 -4.38 -14.74
N LEU A 385 34.77 -4.20 -15.92
CA LEU A 385 34.32 -4.63 -17.24
C LEU A 385 34.31 -6.17 -17.41
N ASN A 386 33.44 -6.63 -18.33
CA ASN A 386 33.50 -7.85 -19.17
C ASN A 386 34.42 -9.01 -18.73
N ASN A 387 33.82 -10.17 -18.41
CA ASN A 387 34.30 -11.47 -18.91
C ASN A 387 33.23 -12.58 -18.75
N GLN A 388 32.82 -13.19 -19.87
CA GLN A 388 32.06 -14.44 -19.89
C GLN A 388 33.02 -15.62 -19.67
N SER A 389 33.01 -16.21 -18.48
CA SER A 389 33.37 -17.63 -18.25
C SER A 389 33.06 -18.05 -16.80
N ASN A 390 32.37 -19.19 -16.65
CA ASN A 390 31.94 -19.88 -15.42
C ASN A 390 30.78 -19.25 -14.62
N VAL A 391 29.59 -19.26 -15.21
CA VAL A 391 28.36 -19.10 -14.42
C VAL A 391 28.19 -20.35 -13.53
N LYS A 392 28.33 -20.20 -12.20
CA LYS A 392 28.11 -21.28 -11.23
C LYS A 392 26.70 -21.88 -11.46
N GLN A 393 26.60 -23.19 -11.64
CA GLN A 393 25.32 -23.89 -11.62
C GLN A 393 24.90 -24.18 -10.18
N TYR A 394 23.64 -23.93 -9.87
CA TYR A 394 23.03 -24.20 -8.56
C TYR A 394 22.09 -25.38 -8.67
N ARG A 395 22.19 -26.34 -7.75
CA ARG A 395 21.32 -27.50 -7.72
C ARG A 395 20.21 -27.31 -6.69
N ILE A 396 18.96 -27.42 -7.14
CA ILE A 396 17.78 -27.32 -6.29
C ILE A 396 17.12 -28.70 -6.23
N LEU A 397 17.08 -29.28 -5.05
CA LEU A 397 16.43 -30.56 -4.78
C LEU A 397 14.98 -30.32 -4.35
N LEU A 398 14.04 -30.90 -5.09
CA LEU A 398 12.61 -30.85 -4.82
C LEU A 398 12.25 -32.05 -3.96
N TRP A 399 12.18 -31.88 -2.64
CA TRP A 399 12.12 -33.00 -1.68
C TRP A 399 10.74 -33.64 -1.60
N THR A 400 9.71 -32.82 -1.70
CA THR A 400 8.31 -33.23 -1.67
C THR A 400 7.65 -32.96 -3.01
N LYS A 401 6.61 -33.72 -3.31
CA LYS A 401 5.70 -33.43 -4.43
C LYS A 401 4.99 -32.11 -4.24
N TYR A 402 4.31 -31.66 -5.28
CA TYR A 402 3.45 -30.49 -5.27
C TYR A 402 2.01 -30.92 -5.45
N PHE A 403 1.19 -30.79 -4.42
CA PHE A 403 -0.18 -31.31 -4.42
C PHE A 403 -0.23 -32.79 -4.85
N GLN A 404 0.74 -33.59 -4.39
CA GLN A 404 0.91 -35.01 -4.74
C GLN A 404 1.17 -35.29 -6.23
N SER A 405 1.39 -34.28 -7.07
CA SER A 405 1.74 -34.43 -8.49
C SER A 405 3.25 -34.40 -8.72
N ASP A 406 3.67 -34.86 -9.90
CA ASP A 406 5.06 -34.79 -10.39
C ASP A 406 5.29 -33.52 -11.23
N ASP A 407 4.40 -32.51 -11.13
CA ASP A 407 4.46 -31.29 -11.95
C ASP A 407 5.80 -30.54 -11.75
N TRP A 408 6.41 -30.70 -10.58
CA TRP A 408 7.69 -30.11 -10.24
C TRP A 408 8.86 -30.66 -11.07
N SER A 409 8.79 -31.94 -11.45
CA SER A 409 9.78 -32.60 -12.30
C SER A 409 9.78 -32.08 -13.76
N HIS A 410 8.72 -31.38 -14.17
CA HIS A 410 8.54 -30.87 -15.53
C HIS A 410 8.76 -29.35 -15.66
N LEU A 411 9.13 -28.68 -14.57
CA LEU A 411 9.43 -27.24 -14.56
C LEU A 411 10.66 -26.93 -15.42
N ASP A 412 10.44 -26.41 -16.62
CA ASP A 412 11.49 -25.78 -17.43
C ASP A 412 11.56 -24.28 -17.11
N LEU A 413 12.56 -23.89 -16.33
CA LEU A 413 12.81 -22.50 -15.92
C LEU A 413 12.95 -21.54 -17.11
N LYS A 414 13.38 -22.03 -18.27
CA LYS A 414 13.51 -21.24 -19.49
C LYS A 414 12.15 -20.94 -20.11
N SER A 415 11.24 -21.92 -20.11
CA SER A 415 9.89 -21.78 -20.67
C SER A 415 9.00 -20.81 -19.90
N ILE A 416 9.25 -20.65 -18.59
CA ILE A 416 8.48 -19.76 -17.70
C ILE A 416 9.12 -18.36 -17.54
N GLY A 417 10.17 -18.06 -18.32
CA GLY A 417 10.77 -16.72 -18.38
C GLY A 417 11.59 -16.32 -17.16
N CYS A 418 12.19 -17.26 -16.42
CA CYS A 418 13.11 -16.95 -15.33
C CYS A 418 14.36 -16.23 -15.88
N GLN A 419 14.75 -15.10 -15.27
CA GLN A 419 15.92 -14.33 -15.73
C GLN A 419 17.26 -15.07 -15.52
N PHE A 420 17.31 -16.00 -14.56
CA PHE A 420 18.48 -16.79 -14.21
C PHE A 420 18.25 -18.27 -14.56
N HIS A 421 19.07 -18.81 -15.46
CA HIS A 421 18.90 -20.16 -16.05
C HIS A 421 19.96 -21.16 -15.59
N ASN A 422 20.74 -20.80 -14.58
CA ASN A 422 21.84 -21.61 -14.05
C ASN A 422 21.39 -22.51 -12.89
N CYS A 423 20.09 -22.76 -12.72
CA CYS A 423 19.55 -23.67 -11.71
C CYS A 423 19.17 -25.02 -12.32
N LEU A 424 19.61 -26.11 -11.71
CA LEU A 424 19.26 -27.48 -12.07
C LEU A 424 18.30 -28.04 -11.03
N LEU A 425 17.07 -28.32 -11.46
CA LEU A 425 16.05 -28.94 -10.62
C LEU A 425 16.21 -30.47 -10.66
N SER A 426 16.03 -31.13 -9.51
CA SER A 426 16.06 -32.59 -9.43
C SER A 426 15.18 -33.07 -8.27
N GLU A 427 14.62 -34.27 -8.39
CA GLU A 427 13.91 -34.99 -7.31
C GLU A 427 14.74 -36.15 -6.74
N ASP A 428 15.97 -36.35 -7.24
CA ASP A 428 16.85 -37.42 -6.80
C ASP A 428 17.37 -37.15 -5.37
N ARG A 429 16.77 -37.86 -4.41
CA ARG A 429 17.08 -37.73 -2.97
C ARG A 429 18.52 -38.05 -2.62
N SER A 430 19.26 -38.78 -3.46
CA SER A 430 20.68 -39.03 -3.25
C SER A 430 21.52 -37.74 -3.32
N LEU A 431 20.99 -36.70 -3.98
CA LEU A 431 21.69 -35.43 -4.18
C LEU A 431 21.59 -34.48 -2.99
N VAL A 432 20.88 -34.84 -1.91
CA VAL A 432 20.62 -33.96 -0.77
C VAL A 432 21.86 -33.36 -0.12
N VAL A 433 22.98 -34.07 -0.13
CA VAL A 433 24.27 -33.55 0.41
C VAL A 433 24.93 -32.56 -0.55
N SER A 434 24.68 -32.71 -1.85
CA SER A 434 25.30 -31.91 -2.92
C SER A 434 24.43 -30.77 -3.46
N ALA A 435 23.19 -30.65 -2.99
CA ALA A 435 22.27 -29.61 -3.42
C ALA A 435 22.65 -28.24 -2.83
N ASP A 436 22.48 -27.16 -3.58
CA ASP A 436 22.60 -25.80 -3.05
C ASP A 436 21.32 -25.37 -2.33
N ALA A 437 20.17 -25.96 -2.68
CA ALA A 437 18.91 -25.76 -1.96
C ALA A 437 18.05 -27.03 -1.93
N VAL A 438 17.22 -27.16 -0.88
CA VAL A 438 16.23 -28.23 -0.72
C VAL A 438 14.87 -27.61 -0.48
N PHE A 439 13.89 -27.92 -1.33
CA PHE A 439 12.54 -27.38 -1.30
C PHE A 439 11.54 -28.38 -0.74
N PHE A 440 10.65 -27.87 0.11
CA PHE A 440 9.55 -28.60 0.73
C PHE A 440 8.24 -27.87 0.45
N HIS A 441 7.24 -28.57 -0.07
CA HIS A 441 5.86 -28.12 -0.20
C HIS A 441 5.10 -28.49 1.08
N TRP A 442 4.48 -27.51 1.72
CA TRP A 442 3.93 -27.62 3.06
C TRP A 442 2.92 -28.76 3.22
N ARG A 443 1.98 -28.88 2.28
CA ARG A 443 0.93 -29.91 2.29
C ARG A 443 1.49 -31.32 2.16
N ASP A 444 2.52 -31.47 1.34
CA ASP A 444 3.12 -32.76 0.99
C ASP A 444 4.30 -33.11 1.89
N THR A 445 4.60 -32.25 2.85
CA THR A 445 5.62 -32.50 3.87
C THR A 445 5.05 -33.41 4.94
N SER A 446 5.73 -34.54 5.16
CA SER A 446 5.45 -35.46 6.26
C SER A 446 6.65 -35.51 7.19
N PRO A 447 6.45 -35.63 8.52
CA PRO A 447 7.54 -35.86 9.46
C PRO A 447 8.29 -37.19 9.21
N LEU A 448 7.65 -38.14 8.51
CA LEU A 448 8.27 -39.38 8.07
C LEU A 448 8.97 -39.16 6.72
N GLY A 449 10.29 -39.33 6.69
CA GLY A 449 11.07 -39.23 5.45
C GLY A 449 11.64 -37.84 5.15
N LEU A 450 11.78 -36.98 6.16
CA LEU A 450 12.58 -35.76 6.05
C LEU A 450 14.08 -36.10 6.01
N PRO A 451 14.92 -35.31 5.31
CA PRO A 451 16.35 -35.52 5.34
C PRO A 451 16.90 -35.11 6.71
N ALA A 452 17.95 -35.79 7.16
CA ALA A 452 18.73 -35.28 8.29
C ALA A 452 19.57 -34.09 7.82
N LYS A 453 19.51 -32.96 8.55
CA LYS A 453 20.41 -31.84 8.31
C LYS A 453 21.80 -32.21 8.85
N ASN A 454 22.60 -32.88 8.04
CA ASN A 454 23.92 -33.36 8.43
C ASN A 454 24.86 -32.18 8.72
N ALA A 455 25.62 -32.24 9.82
CA ALA A 455 26.50 -31.15 10.25
C ALA A 455 27.54 -30.71 9.19
N ALA A 456 27.94 -31.60 8.28
CA ALA A 456 28.86 -31.29 7.19
C ALA A 456 28.23 -30.44 6.05
N ALA A 457 26.91 -30.42 5.90
CA ALA A 457 26.20 -29.57 4.93
C ALA A 457 25.91 -28.16 5.49
N VAL A 458 25.90 -28.03 6.82
CA VAL A 458 25.72 -26.75 7.54
C VAL A 458 26.94 -25.84 7.37
N THR A 459 28.12 -26.38 7.06
CA THR A 459 29.32 -25.60 6.74
C THR A 459 29.40 -25.13 5.29
N SER A 460 28.48 -25.53 4.41
CA SER A 460 28.49 -25.15 2.98
C SER A 460 27.16 -24.60 2.47
N GLY A 461 26.67 -23.49 3.04
CA GLY A 461 25.75 -22.55 2.37
C GLY A 461 24.39 -23.05 1.84
N GLN A 462 24.04 -24.33 2.00
CA GLN A 462 22.82 -24.95 1.47
C GLN A 462 21.57 -24.33 2.12
N LYS A 463 20.55 -24.02 1.30
CA LYS A 463 19.30 -23.39 1.75
C LYS A 463 18.13 -24.36 1.82
N TRP A 464 17.45 -24.40 2.96
CA TRP A 464 16.22 -25.17 3.11
C TRP A 464 15.03 -24.23 2.94
N VAL A 465 14.18 -24.54 1.97
CA VAL A 465 13.07 -23.67 1.55
C VAL A 465 11.76 -24.38 1.79
N LEU A 466 10.89 -23.80 2.62
CA LEU A 466 9.53 -24.28 2.81
C LEU A 466 8.59 -23.40 2.01
N PHE A 467 7.73 -24.02 1.21
CA PHE A 467 6.81 -23.36 0.31
C PHE A 467 5.38 -23.76 0.67
N ASN A 468 4.49 -22.79 0.84
CA ASN A 468 3.09 -22.98 1.12
C ASN A 468 2.23 -22.15 0.16
N TRP A 469 1.21 -22.76 -0.44
CA TRP A 469 0.25 -22.11 -1.35
C TRP A 469 -1.19 -22.27 -0.86
N GLU A 470 -1.38 -22.68 0.40
CA GLU A 470 -2.68 -22.96 0.96
C GLU A 470 -2.92 -22.12 2.22
N SER A 471 -4.20 -21.86 2.51
CA SER A 471 -4.60 -21.10 3.69
C SER A 471 -4.21 -21.85 4.99
N PRO A 472 -4.07 -21.15 6.13
CA PRO A 472 -3.72 -21.78 7.41
C PRO A 472 -4.63 -22.93 7.82
N GLU A 473 -5.90 -22.93 7.39
CA GLU A 473 -6.88 -23.99 7.63
C GLU A 473 -6.59 -25.28 6.84
N ASN A 474 -5.98 -25.15 5.66
CA ASN A 474 -5.63 -26.27 4.79
C ASN A 474 -4.15 -26.70 4.93
N SER A 475 -3.33 -25.86 5.56
CA SER A 475 -1.91 -26.07 5.84
C SER A 475 -1.62 -26.14 7.34
N PRO A 476 -2.08 -27.19 8.05
CA PRO A 476 -1.93 -27.26 9.49
C PRO A 476 -0.45 -27.41 9.89
N ALA A 477 -0.02 -26.58 10.85
CA ALA A 477 1.38 -26.42 11.23
C ALA A 477 2.07 -27.67 11.79
N TYR A 478 1.32 -28.71 12.18
CA TYR A 478 1.90 -29.93 12.73
C TYR A 478 2.71 -30.72 11.69
N ASN A 479 2.39 -30.62 10.40
CA ASN A 479 3.07 -31.34 9.31
C ASN A 479 4.52 -30.90 9.11
N VAL A 480 4.80 -29.64 9.39
CA VAL A 480 6.09 -28.98 9.10
C VAL A 480 6.81 -28.49 10.36
N ARG A 481 6.23 -28.71 11.55
CA ARG A 481 6.76 -28.22 12.83
C ARG A 481 8.21 -28.65 13.07
N HIS A 482 8.59 -29.83 12.59
CA HIS A 482 9.95 -30.37 12.70
C HIS A 482 10.95 -29.67 11.77
N LEU A 483 10.48 -28.96 10.73
CA LEU A 483 11.32 -28.21 9.81
C LEU A 483 11.56 -26.77 10.25
N PHE A 484 10.68 -26.15 11.05
CA PHE A 484 10.75 -24.71 11.36
C PHE A 484 12.11 -24.22 11.88
N ASN A 485 12.81 -25.03 12.67
CA ASN A 485 14.13 -24.67 13.20
C ASN A 485 15.28 -24.90 12.18
N HIS A 486 14.96 -25.42 11.00
CA HIS A 486 15.91 -25.81 9.96
C HIS A 486 15.67 -25.10 8.62
N ILE A 487 14.51 -24.47 8.42
CA ILE A 487 14.16 -23.69 7.23
C ILE A 487 14.91 -22.36 7.22
N ASP A 488 15.59 -22.09 6.12
CA ASP A 488 16.26 -20.82 5.85
C ASP A 488 15.31 -19.81 5.20
N TRP A 489 14.45 -20.27 4.28
CA TRP A 489 13.48 -19.43 3.56
C TRP A 489 12.07 -20.03 3.61
N PHE A 490 11.10 -19.20 3.97
CA PHE A 490 9.69 -19.58 3.94
C PHE A 490 8.96 -18.74 2.88
N ILE A 491 8.46 -19.42 1.85
CA ILE A 491 7.69 -18.82 0.76
C ILE A 491 6.22 -19.16 1.01
N ASN A 492 5.39 -18.14 1.21
CA ASN A 492 3.97 -18.30 1.52
C ASN A 492 3.14 -17.43 0.58
N TYR A 493 2.19 -18.04 -0.12
CA TYR A 493 1.35 -17.40 -1.14
C TYR A 493 -0.11 -17.23 -0.70
#